data_AF-A0A939XK00-F1
#
_entry.id   AF-A0A939XK00-F1
#
_cell.length_a   1.000
_cell.length_b   1.000
_cell.length_c   1.000
_cell.angle_alpha   90.00
_cell.angle_beta   90.00
_cell.angle_gamma   90.00
#
_symmetry.space_group_name_H-M   'P 1'
#
loop_
_entity.id
_entity.type
_entity.pdbx_description
1 polymer ?
#
loop_
_entity_poly.entity_id
_entity_poly.type
_entity_poly.pdbx_seq_one_letter_code
_entity_poly.pdbx_strand_id
1 'polypeptide(L)'
;MIYRYIAPLILTMLIEFLVLKLLGEKSKKILVSSLIVNALTNPMINFFIAENYTIFNVAAGEVIVVLIDMIWYYVLGKPFKDALIYSALCNAVSYFSGNVIFFAVEYCFR
;
A
#
# COMPACT_ATOMS: atom_id res chain seq x y z
N MET A 1 14.69 -6.91 14.60
CA MET A 1 14.80 -7.20 13.16
C MET A 1 13.43 -7.36 12.52
N ILE A 2 12.63 -8.35 12.90
CA ILE A 2 11.27 -8.58 12.34
C ILE A 2 10.29 -7.42 12.61
N TYR A 3 10.32 -6.82 13.80
CA TYR A 3 9.44 -5.70 14.17
C TYR A 3 9.62 -4.46 13.27
N ARG A 4 10.78 -4.30 12.62
CA ARG A 4 11.06 -3.17 11.71
C ARG A 4 10.24 -3.22 10.42
N TYR A 5 9.69 -4.39 10.06
CA TYR A 5 8.88 -4.58 8.86
C TYR A 5 7.40 -4.78 9.19
N ILE A 6 7.09 -5.42 10.32
CA ILE A 6 5.71 -5.67 10.74
C ILE A 6 5.01 -4.37 11.16
N ALA A 7 5.68 -3.51 11.93
CA ALA A 7 5.06 -2.27 12.41
C ALA A 7 4.66 -1.32 11.26
N PRO A 8 5.54 -1.03 10.27
CA PRO A 8 5.13 -0.27 9.09
C PRO A 8 3.96 -0.90 8.35
N LEU A 9 3.97 -2.23 8.14
CA LEU A 9 2.90 -2.93 7.43
C LEU A 9 1.53 -2.78 8.11
N ILE A 10 1.47 -2.95 9.44
CA ILE A 10 0.22 -2.79 10.19
C ILE A 10 -0.28 -1.35 10.10
N LEU A 11 0.62 -0.38 10.19
CA LEU A 11 0.26 1.03 10.10
C LEU A 11 -0.20 1.42 8.69
N THR A 12 0.49 0.99 7.63
CA THR A 12 0.07 1.26 6.24
C THR A 12 -1.30 0.66 5.96
N MET A 13 -1.57 -0.56 6.44
CA MET A 13 -2.89 -1.19 6.38
C MET A 13 -3.98 -0.37 7.08
N LEU A 14 -3.72 0.10 8.29
CA LEU A 14 -4.67 0.93 9.04
C LEU A 14 -4.94 2.25 8.31
N ILE A 15 -3.89 2.86 7.76
CA ILE A 15 -4.03 4.13 7.03
C ILE A 15 -4.83 3.94 5.75
N GLU A 16 -4.56 2.90 4.94
CA GLU A 16 -5.35 2.63 3.75
C GLU A 16 -6.82 2.36 4.06
N PHE A 17 -7.09 1.59 5.11
CA PHE A 17 -8.46 1.38 5.57
C PHE A 17 -9.15 2.70 5.90
N LEU A 18 -8.47 3.62 6.59
CA LEU A 18 -8.99 4.94 6.90
C LEU A 18 -9.20 5.79 5.63
N VAL A 19 -8.26 5.75 4.67
CA VAL A 19 -8.39 6.45 3.39
C VAL A 19 -9.65 5.99 2.66
N LEU A 20 -9.88 4.68 2.54
CA LEU A 20 -11.08 4.15 1.89
C LEU A 20 -12.35 4.54 2.64
N LYS A 21 -12.33 4.57 3.98
CA LYS A 21 -13.45 5.07 4.79
C LYS A 21 -13.73 6.54 4.56
N LEU A 22 -12.70 7.38 4.46
CA LEU A 22 -12.82 8.81 4.18
C LEU A 22 -13.34 9.06 2.76
N LEU A 23 -12.99 8.20 1.79
CA LEU A 23 -13.55 8.18 0.44
C LEU A 23 -14.99 7.63 0.37
N GLY A 24 -15.60 7.31 1.52
CA GLY A 24 -16.99 6.89 1.62
C GLY A 24 -17.23 5.40 1.35
N GLU A 25 -16.19 4.56 1.35
CA GLU A 25 -16.37 3.12 1.12
C GLU A 25 -17.09 2.44 2.29
N LYS A 26 -18.14 1.70 1.96
CA LYS A 26 -18.98 0.94 2.90
C LYS A 26 -18.90 -0.58 2.68
N SER A 27 -18.49 -1.02 1.50
CA SER A 27 -18.34 -2.42 1.14
C SER A 27 -17.23 -3.06 1.96
N LYS A 28 -17.63 -3.96 2.88
CA LYS A 28 -16.69 -4.79 3.65
C LYS A 28 -15.77 -5.59 2.73
N LYS A 29 -16.26 -6.03 1.57
CA LYS A 29 -15.49 -6.79 0.59
C LYS A 29 -14.28 -5.98 0.10
N ILE A 30 -14.50 -4.72 -0.26
CA ILE A 30 -13.46 -3.82 -0.77
C ILE A 30 -12.47 -3.47 0.33
N LEU A 31 -12.96 -3.12 1.53
CA LEU A 31 -12.13 -2.79 2.68
C LEU A 31 -11.25 -3.95 3.16
N VAL A 32 -11.78 -5.18 3.18
CA VAL A 32 -10.97 -6.36 3.54
C VAL A 32 -9.99 -6.67 2.42
N SER A 33 -10.42 -6.53 1.16
CA SER A 33 -9.55 -6.83 0.03
C SER A 33 -8.36 -5.87 -0.07
N SER A 34 -8.53 -4.59 0.27
CA SER A 34 -7.44 -3.62 0.29
C SER A 34 -6.36 -4.02 1.30
N LEU A 35 -6.78 -4.49 2.48
CA LEU A 35 -5.86 -4.99 3.51
C LEU A 35 -5.06 -6.21 3.01
N ILE A 36 -5.72 -7.15 2.31
CA ILE A 36 -5.07 -8.34 1.76
C ILE A 36 -4.06 -7.94 0.69
N VAL A 37 -4.46 -7.05 -0.21
CA VAL A 37 -3.60 -6.56 -1.28
C VAL A 37 -2.37 -5.86 -0.69
N ASN A 38 -2.55 -4.95 0.26
CA ASN A 38 -1.46 -4.28 0.97
C ASN A 38 -0.50 -5.28 1.66
N ALA A 39 -1.06 -6.33 2.27
CA ALA A 39 -0.29 -7.41 2.90
C ALA A 39 0.66 -8.11 1.92
N LEU A 40 0.30 -8.16 0.64
CA LEU A 40 1.06 -8.85 -0.40
C LEU A 40 2.02 -7.90 -1.11
N THR A 41 1.59 -6.68 -1.41
CA THR A 41 2.33 -5.74 -2.24
C THR A 41 3.43 -5.03 -1.46
N ASN A 42 3.20 -4.61 -0.22
CA ASN A 42 4.21 -3.89 0.57
C ASN A 42 5.45 -4.73 0.91
N PRO A 43 5.35 -6.02 1.32
CA PRO A 43 6.53 -6.85 1.50
C PRO A 43 7.34 -7.06 0.21
N MET A 44 6.67 -7.15 -0.94
CA MET A 44 7.31 -7.28 -2.25
C MET A 44 8.14 -6.03 -2.59
N ILE A 45 7.57 -4.83 -2.42
CA ILE A 45 8.30 -3.57 -2.64
C ILE A 45 9.45 -3.42 -1.65
N ASN A 46 9.24 -3.74 -0.37
CA ASN A 46 10.29 -3.71 0.64
C ASN A 46 11.45 -4.66 0.29
N PHE A 47 11.17 -5.83 -0.31
CA PHE A 47 12.18 -6.75 -0.79
C PHE A 47 12.99 -6.15 -1.95
N PHE A 48 12.34 -5.50 -2.92
CA PHE A 48 13.05 -4.80 -4.00
C PHE A 48 13.97 -3.69 -3.48
N ILE A 49 13.53 -2.95 -2.47
CA ILE A 49 14.36 -1.93 -1.81
C ILE A 49 15.56 -2.59 -1.10
N ALA A 50 15.33 -3.68 -0.36
CA ALA A 50 16.39 -4.38 0.38
C ALA A 50 17.48 -4.98 -0.53
N GLU A 51 17.09 -5.47 -1.70
CA GLU A 51 18.00 -6.00 -2.72
C GLU A 51 18.70 -4.90 -3.55
N ASN A 52 18.62 -3.63 -3.14
CA ASN A 52 19.24 -2.48 -3.80
C ASN A 52 18.85 -2.31 -5.29
N TYR A 53 17.59 -2.63 -5.63
CA TYR A 53 17.07 -2.30 -6.96
C TYR A 53 17.11 -0.78 -7.19
N THR A 54 17.27 -0.36 -8.44
CA THR A 54 17.32 1.07 -8.79
C THR A 54 15.99 1.75 -8.46
N ILE A 55 16.03 3.08 -8.26
CA ILE A 55 14.81 3.87 -8.03
C ILE A 55 13.78 3.72 -9.16
N PHE A 56 14.24 3.50 -10.40
CA PHE A 56 13.38 3.23 -11.54
C PHE A 56 12.65 1.90 -11.41
N ASN A 57 13.29 0.86 -10.87
CA ASN A 57 12.67 -0.45 -10.65
C ASN A 57 11.61 -0.38 -9.56
N VAL A 58 11.87 0.35 -8.47
CA VAL A 58 10.88 0.58 -7.40
C VAL A 58 9.68 1.34 -7.94
N ALA A 59 9.90 2.44 -8.69
CA ALA A 59 8.82 3.21 -9.31
C ALA A 59 8.00 2.37 -10.30
N ALA A 60 8.65 1.54 -11.12
CA ALA A 60 7.95 0.63 -12.02
C ALA A 60 7.11 -0.40 -11.25
N GLY A 61 7.64 -0.93 -10.14
CA GLY A 61 6.92 -1.82 -9.22
C GLY A 61 5.65 -1.17 -8.65
N GLU A 62 5.75 0.08 -8.17
CA GLU A 62 4.61 0.83 -7.65
C GLU A 62 3.52 1.06 -8.72
N VAL A 63 3.92 1.42 -9.94
CA VAL A 63 2.97 1.56 -11.05
C VAL A 63 2.26 0.24 -11.35
N ILE A 64 2.98 -0.89 -11.32
CA ILE A 64 2.39 -2.21 -11.51
C ILE A 64 1.38 -2.52 -10.40
N VAL A 65 1.73 -2.23 -9.13
CA VAL A 65 0.82 -2.40 -8.00
C VAL A 65 -0.45 -1.56 -8.18
N VAL A 66 -0.31 -0.28 -8.57
CA VAL A 66 -1.46 0.59 -8.84
C VAL A 66 -2.37 0.00 -9.93
N LEU A 67 -1.80 -0.56 -11.00
CA LEU A 67 -2.59 -1.16 -12.07
C LEU A 67 -3.30 -2.44 -11.61
N ILE A 68 -2.62 -3.32 -10.86
CA ILE A 68 -3.21 -4.54 -10.32
C ILE A 68 -4.36 -4.22 -9.38
N ASP A 69 -4.16 -3.26 -8.46
CA ASP A 69 -5.16 -2.83 -7.49
C ASP A 69 -6.38 -2.19 -8.16
N MET A 70 -6.14 -1.39 -9.20
CA MET A 70 -7.22 -0.79 -10.00
C MET A 70 -8.05 -1.88 -10.66
N ILE A 71 -7.42 -2.86 -11.31
CA ILE A 71 -8.11 -4.00 -11.94
C ILE A 71 -8.89 -4.77 -10.88
N TRP A 72 -8.29 -4.99 -9.71
CA TRP A 72 -8.92 -5.69 -8.60
C TRP A 72 -10.17 -4.96 -8.10
N TYR A 73 -10.09 -3.67 -7.81
CA TYR A 73 -11.27 -2.88 -7.40
C TYR A 73 -12.36 -2.84 -8.48
N TYR A 74 -11.97 -2.76 -9.74
CA TYR A 74 -12.91 -2.83 -10.86
C TYR A 74 -13.65 -4.17 -10.92
N VAL A 75 -12.93 -5.29 -10.79
CA VAL A 75 -13.53 -6.65 -10.71
C VAL A 75 -14.45 -6.79 -9.49
N LEU A 76 -14.17 -6.08 -8.41
CA LEU A 76 -15.03 -6.03 -7.22
C LEU A 76 -16.29 -5.16 -7.37
N GLY A 77 -16.48 -4.53 -8.53
CA GLY A 77 -17.69 -3.79 -8.89
C GLY A 77 -17.57 -2.27 -8.76
N LYS A 78 -16.36 -1.73 -8.63
CA LYS A 78 -16.17 -0.28 -8.66
C LYS A 78 -16.19 0.26 -10.09
N PRO A 79 -16.78 1.44 -10.32
CA PRO A 79 -16.57 2.18 -11.56
C PRO A 79 -15.07 2.39 -11.80
N PHE A 80 -14.65 2.35 -13.07
CA PHE A 80 -13.23 2.49 -13.44
C PHE A 80 -12.55 3.71 -12.81
N LYS A 81 -13.23 4.86 -12.83
CA LYS A 81 -12.73 6.11 -12.23
C LYS A 81 -12.47 5.96 -10.73
N ASP A 82 -13.39 5.35 -10.00
CA ASP A 82 -13.25 5.17 -8.55
C ASP A 82 -12.19 4.11 -8.22
N ALA A 83 -12.11 3.04 -9.01
CA ALA A 83 -11.09 2.01 -8.88
C ALA A 83 -9.67 2.58 -9.04
N LEU A 84 -9.48 3.46 -10.03
CA LEU A 84 -8.21 4.15 -10.24
C LEU A 84 -7.88 5.10 -9.09
N ILE A 85 -8.86 5.91 -8.64
CA ILE A 85 -8.67 6.83 -7.51
C ILE A 85 -8.31 6.07 -6.24
N TYR A 86 -9.03 4.98 -5.95
CA TYR A 86 -8.81 4.17 -4.75
C TYR A 86 -7.41 3.56 -4.76
N SER A 87 -7.04 2.93 -5.88
CA SER A 87 -5.73 2.33 -6.06
C SER A 87 -4.60 3.35 -5.91
N ALA A 88 -4.65 4.45 -6.66
CA ALA A 88 -3.60 5.47 -6.63
C ALA A 88 -3.45 6.12 -5.24
N LEU A 89 -4.56 6.41 -4.57
CA LEU A 89 -4.51 7.02 -3.23
C LEU A 89 -4.01 6.03 -2.17
N CYS A 90 -4.48 4.78 -2.19
CA CYS A 90 -4.02 3.77 -1.24
C CYS A 90 -2.52 3.53 -1.39
N ASN A 91 -2.06 3.32 -2.62
CA ASN A 91 -0.65 3.11 -2.92
C ASN A 91 0.21 4.33 -2.54
N ALA A 92 -0.18 5.54 -2.95
CA ALA A 92 0.57 6.74 -2.61
C ALA A 92 0.68 6.94 -1.10
N VAL A 93 -0.44 6.79 -0.38
CA VAL A 93 -0.46 6.95 1.08
C VAL A 93 0.35 5.86 1.77
N SER A 94 0.28 4.61 1.31
CA SER A 94 1.11 3.51 1.81
C SER A 94 2.60 3.77 1.58
N TYR A 95 2.98 4.25 0.39
CA TYR A 95 4.36 4.60 0.08
C TYR A 95 4.90 5.69 1.02
N PHE A 96 4.17 6.81 1.16
CA PHE A 96 4.60 7.91 2.02
C PHE A 96 4.63 7.51 3.49
N SER A 97 3.57 6.88 4.00
CA SER A 97 3.50 6.47 5.39
C SER A 97 4.51 5.38 5.74
N GLY A 98 4.70 4.40 4.85
CA GLY A 98 5.71 3.35 5.00
C GLY A 98 7.12 3.92 5.14
N ASN A 99 7.50 4.87 4.28
CA ASN A 99 8.79 5.57 4.38
C ASN A 99 8.92 6.35 5.69
N VAL A 100 7.92 7.16 6.06
CA VAL A 100 7.95 7.95 7.31
C VAL A 100 8.13 7.05 8.53
N ILE A 101 7.40 5.94 8.59
CA ILE A 101 7.48 4.99 9.71
C ILE A 101 8.83 4.29 9.72
N PHE A 102 9.34 3.87 8.56
CA PHE A 102 10.66 3.24 8.46
C PHE A 102 11.76 4.18 8.98
N PHE A 103 11.77 5.44 8.55
CA PHE A 103 12.73 6.45 9.04
C PHE A 103 12.58 6.70 10.55
N ALA A 104 11.35 6.82 11.06
CA ALA A 104 11.10 7.03 12.49
C ALA A 104 11.59 5.84 13.33
N VAL A 105 11.35 4.61 12.88
CA VAL A 105 11.82 3.38 13.54
C VAL A 105 13.35 3.29 13.47
N GLU A 106 13.97 3.62 12.33
CA GLU A 106 15.44 3.60 12.25
C GLU A 106 16.09 4.66 13.17
N TYR A 107 15.49 5.85 13.27
CA TYR A 107 15.98 6.92 14.15
C TYR A 107 15.84 6.57 15.64
N CYS A 108 14.73 5.96 16.06
CA CYS A 108 14.48 5.62 17.47
C CYS A 108 15.23 4.38 17.97
N PHE A 109 15.66 3.49 17.07
CA PHE A 109 16.32 2.22 17.42
C PHE A 109 17.78 2.12 16.90
N ARG A 110 18.40 3.27 16.62
CA ARG A 110 19.86 3.44 16.51
C ARG A 110 20.42 3.84 17.88
#